data_AF-A0A518AIV5-F1
#
_entry.id   AF-A0A518AIV5-F1
#
_cell.length_a   1.000
_cell.length_b   1.000
_cell.length_c   1.000
_cell.angle_alpha   90.00
_cell.angle_beta   90.00
_cell.angle_gamma   90.00
#
_symmetry.space_group_name_H-M   'P 1'
#
loop_
_entity.id
_entity.type
_entity.pdbx_description
1 polymer ?
#
loop_
_entity_poly.entity_id
_entity_poly.type
_entity_poly.pdbx_seq_one_letter_code
_entity_poly.pdbx_strand_id
1 'polypeptide(L)'
;MLLIDLLTSMKTVYPFEIPPAVADSIPAANFDGYSYADVKFHGRWDGILVINADRQCIGVYVGRRIVEYSLPFAPTEIEALRPASLANRWLASIPAGWSPYNLALCTIWIAFPVLFLLGMTLTAWFLVLLIPLFGVCSIALFSIRGFPFGRGPTFLFGLGMVMASVLVLAMRGFS
;
A
#
# COMPACT_ATOMS: atom_id res chain seq x y z
N MET A 1 -35.67 -5.29 -18.52
CA MET A 1 -34.70 -4.80 -17.53
C MET A 1 -34.17 -6.00 -16.73
N LEU A 2 -33.40 -6.88 -17.39
CA LEU A 2 -32.91 -8.15 -16.82
C LEU A 2 -31.69 -8.69 -17.59
N LEU A 3 -31.45 -8.22 -18.83
CA LEU A 3 -30.27 -8.60 -19.62
C LEU A 3 -29.05 -7.66 -19.41
N ILE A 4 -29.30 -6.41 -18.99
CA ILE A 4 -28.23 -5.40 -18.78
C ILE A 4 -27.51 -5.65 -17.44
N ASP A 5 -28.23 -6.09 -16.40
CA ASP A 5 -27.62 -6.46 -15.10
C ASP A 5 -26.81 -7.76 -15.15
N LEU A 6 -26.97 -8.58 -16.20
CA LEU A 6 -26.15 -9.76 -16.42
C LEU A 6 -24.82 -9.44 -17.11
N LEU A 7 -24.73 -8.31 -17.82
CA LEU A 7 -23.53 -7.85 -18.52
C LEU A 7 -22.63 -6.98 -17.63
N THR A 8 -23.16 -6.37 -16.57
CA THR A 8 -22.39 -5.58 -15.58
C THR A 8 -21.68 -6.40 -14.51
N SER A 9 -21.78 -7.74 -14.55
CA SER A 9 -21.10 -8.65 -13.64
C SER A 9 -20.22 -9.67 -14.38
N MET A 10 -19.45 -9.24 -15.38
CA MET A 10 -18.28 -10.03 -15.81
C MET A 10 -17.17 -9.87 -14.76
N LYS A 11 -17.38 -10.47 -13.59
CA LYS A 11 -16.30 -10.80 -12.66
C LYS A 11 -15.34 -11.66 -13.46
N THR A 12 -14.16 -11.15 -13.76
CA THR A 12 -13.09 -11.97 -14.33
C THR A 12 -12.84 -13.13 -13.36
N VAL A 13 -13.11 -14.35 -13.82
CA VAL A 13 -12.89 -15.56 -13.03
C VAL A 13 -11.44 -15.97 -13.25
N TYR A 14 -10.68 -16.11 -12.17
CA TYR A 14 -9.33 -16.67 -12.23
C TYR A 14 -9.40 -18.19 -12.47
N PRO A 15 -8.38 -18.79 -13.09
CA PRO A 15 -7.28 -18.13 -13.80
C PRO A 15 -7.73 -17.59 -15.16
N PHE A 16 -7.08 -16.55 -15.67
CA PHE A 16 -7.28 -16.06 -17.04
C PHE A 16 -5.97 -15.85 -17.77
N GLU A 17 -5.98 -16.00 -19.10
CA GLU A 17 -4.80 -15.78 -19.93
C GLU A 17 -4.50 -14.28 -20.09
N ILE A 18 -3.22 -13.92 -19.95
CA ILE A 18 -2.77 -12.56 -20.22
C ILE A 18 -2.91 -12.28 -21.73
N PRO A 19 -3.49 -11.13 -22.14
CA PRO A 19 -3.70 -10.84 -23.54
C PRO A 19 -2.39 -10.91 -24.35
N PRO A 20 -2.42 -11.46 -25.58
CA PRO A 20 -1.21 -11.59 -26.41
C PRO A 20 -0.47 -10.27 -26.63
N ALA A 21 -1.21 -9.14 -26.69
CA ALA A 21 -0.64 -7.81 -26.88
C ALA A 21 0.33 -7.37 -25.78
N VAL A 22 0.21 -7.93 -24.56
CA VAL A 22 1.06 -7.58 -23.40
C VAL A 22 1.84 -8.78 -22.87
N ALA A 23 1.75 -9.94 -23.53
CA ALA A 23 2.41 -11.18 -23.09
C ALA A 23 3.95 -11.04 -23.04
N ASP A 24 4.54 -10.27 -23.94
CA ASP A 24 5.98 -10.01 -23.96
C ASP A 24 6.43 -9.03 -22.86
N SER A 25 5.48 -8.36 -22.20
CA SER A 25 5.74 -7.43 -21.09
C SER A 25 5.65 -8.11 -19.72
N ILE A 26 5.42 -9.43 -19.68
CA ILE A 26 5.37 -10.20 -18.44
C ILE A 26 6.77 -10.20 -17.79
N PRO A 27 6.91 -9.75 -16.54
CA PRO A 27 8.19 -9.75 -15.86
C PRO A 27 8.68 -11.17 -15.57
N ALA A 28 9.99 -11.32 -15.41
CA ALA A 28 10.59 -12.61 -15.03
C ALA A 28 10.01 -13.12 -13.70
N ALA A 29 9.92 -14.44 -13.58
CA ALA A 29 9.46 -15.09 -12.37
C ALA A 29 10.43 -14.83 -11.20
N ASN A 30 9.88 -14.64 -10.01
CA ASN A 30 10.65 -14.59 -8.77
C ASN A 30 11.06 -16.01 -8.34
N PHE A 31 11.80 -16.10 -7.23
CA PHE A 31 12.25 -17.36 -6.63
C PHE A 31 11.12 -18.33 -6.24
N ASP A 32 9.90 -17.82 -6.04
CA ASP A 32 8.71 -18.61 -5.75
C ASP A 32 8.01 -19.18 -7.00
N GLY A 33 8.56 -18.91 -8.20
CA GLY A 33 8.00 -19.35 -9.47
C GLY A 33 6.87 -18.48 -10.01
N TYR A 34 6.54 -17.37 -9.34
CA TYR A 34 5.49 -16.45 -9.77
C TYR A 34 6.06 -15.13 -10.31
N SER A 35 5.39 -14.58 -11.31
CA SER A 35 5.66 -13.24 -11.83
C SER A 35 4.68 -12.25 -11.21
N TYR A 36 5.20 -11.18 -10.61
CA TYR A 36 4.41 -10.12 -9.99
C TYR A 36 4.46 -8.87 -10.86
N ALA A 37 3.32 -8.49 -11.43
CA ALA A 37 3.24 -7.40 -12.38
C ALA A 37 2.31 -6.28 -11.88
N ASP A 38 2.81 -5.04 -11.90
CA ASP A 38 1.92 -3.88 -11.88
C ASP A 38 1.14 -3.90 -13.22
N VAL A 39 -0.16 -3.63 -13.16
CA VAL A 39 -1.04 -3.59 -14.34
C VAL A 39 -1.48 -2.17 -14.64
N LYS A 40 -1.50 -1.83 -15.93
CA LYS A 40 -2.04 -0.57 -16.43
C LYS A 40 -3.39 -0.79 -17.10
N PHE A 41 -4.41 -0.07 -16.67
CA PHE A 41 -5.74 -0.04 -17.30
C PHE A 41 -6.30 1.38 -17.22
N HIS A 42 -7.08 1.80 -18.22
CA HIS A 42 -7.64 3.16 -18.31
C HIS A 42 -6.61 4.28 -18.07
N GLY A 43 -5.39 4.12 -18.60
CA GLY A 43 -4.30 5.06 -18.47
C GLY A 43 -3.61 5.12 -17.10
N ARG A 44 -4.00 4.28 -16.12
CA ARG A 44 -3.46 4.30 -14.74
C ARG A 44 -2.82 2.97 -14.36
N TRP A 45 -1.73 3.05 -13.59
CA TRP A 45 -1.09 1.88 -12.97
C TRP A 45 -1.76 1.59 -11.64
N ASP A 46 -2.44 0.46 -11.53
CA ASP A 46 -3.14 0.08 -10.30
C ASP A 46 -3.30 -1.44 -10.18
N GLY A 47 -3.01 -1.99 -9.02
CA GLY A 47 -3.04 -3.43 -8.74
C GLY A 47 -1.75 -4.20 -9.06
N ILE A 48 -1.60 -5.38 -8.44
CA ILE A 48 -0.51 -6.33 -8.67
C ILE A 48 -1.08 -7.67 -9.08
N LEU A 49 -0.94 -8.03 -10.35
CA LEU A 49 -1.31 -9.34 -10.85
C LEU A 49 -0.24 -10.38 -10.51
N VAL A 50 -0.68 -11.59 -10.19
CA VAL A 50 0.18 -12.76 -9.99
C VAL A 50 0.01 -13.69 -11.18
N ILE A 51 1.10 -13.93 -11.88
CA ILE A 51 1.14 -14.72 -13.11
C ILE A 51 1.95 -15.98 -12.85
N ASN A 52 1.40 -17.14 -13.23
CA ASN A 52 2.07 -18.45 -13.08
C ASN A 52 3.02 -18.75 -14.25
N ALA A 53 3.69 -19.90 -14.19
CA ALA A 53 4.61 -20.36 -15.24
C ALA A 53 3.92 -20.55 -16.60
N ASP A 54 2.62 -20.89 -16.60
CA ASP A 54 1.80 -21.06 -17.81
C ASP A 54 1.30 -19.73 -18.41
N ARG A 55 1.82 -18.59 -17.93
CA ARG A 55 1.43 -17.23 -18.34
C ARG A 55 -0.05 -16.89 -18.08
N GLN A 56 -0.66 -17.55 -17.12
CA GLN A 56 -2.01 -17.27 -16.65
C GLN A 56 -1.95 -16.38 -15.42
N CYS A 57 -2.83 -15.37 -15.38
CA CYS A 57 -3.11 -14.61 -14.18
C CYS A 57 -3.94 -15.49 -13.24
N ILE A 58 -3.40 -15.81 -12.06
CA ILE A 58 -4.02 -16.69 -11.07
C ILE A 58 -4.61 -15.93 -9.87
N GLY A 59 -4.35 -14.62 -9.77
CA GLY A 59 -4.86 -13.80 -8.69
C GLY A 59 -4.26 -12.41 -8.63
N VAL A 60 -4.60 -11.69 -7.57
CA VAL A 60 -3.90 -10.47 -7.13
C VAL A 60 -3.13 -10.78 -5.87
N TYR A 61 -1.95 -10.19 -5.73
CA TYR A 61 -1.19 -10.29 -4.49
C TYR A 61 -1.71 -9.27 -3.47
N VAL A 62 -2.38 -9.77 -2.42
CA VAL A 62 -2.96 -8.93 -1.34
C VAL A 62 -2.67 -9.58 0.01
N GLY A 63 -2.15 -8.80 0.97
CA GLY A 63 -1.94 -9.26 2.34
C GLY A 63 -1.02 -10.47 2.46
N ARG A 64 0.04 -10.52 1.63
CA ARG A 64 0.97 -11.66 1.51
C ARG A 64 0.33 -12.99 1.07
N ARG A 65 -0.84 -12.93 0.44
CA ARG A 65 -1.53 -14.08 -0.12
C ARG A 65 -1.92 -13.79 -1.57
N ILE A 66 -2.00 -14.86 -2.36
CA ILE A 66 -2.62 -14.80 -3.68
C ILE A 66 -4.12 -14.95 -3.44
N VAL A 67 -4.90 -13.97 -3.88
CA VAL A 67 -6.34 -13.95 -3.67
C VAL A 67 -7.04 -13.78 -5.01
N GLU A 68 -8.08 -14.57 -5.23
CA GLU A 68 -9.01 -14.41 -6.33
C GLU A 68 -9.99 -13.28 -6.00
N TYR A 69 -9.65 -12.07 -6.43
CA TYR A 69 -10.43 -10.85 -6.16
C TYR A 69 -11.05 -10.31 -7.44
N SER A 70 -12.33 -9.95 -7.42
CA SER A 70 -12.98 -9.39 -8.62
C SER A 70 -12.28 -8.11 -9.07
N LEU A 71 -11.61 -8.19 -10.23
CA LEU A 71 -10.91 -7.05 -10.80
C LEU A 71 -11.92 -5.98 -11.24
N PRO A 72 -11.58 -4.68 -11.13
CA PRO A 72 -12.42 -3.60 -11.61
C PRO A 72 -12.34 -3.41 -13.13
N PHE A 73 -11.61 -4.28 -13.84
CA PHE A 73 -11.37 -4.24 -15.28
C PHE A 73 -11.39 -5.66 -15.86
N ALA A 74 -11.67 -5.79 -17.15
CA ALA A 74 -11.59 -7.05 -17.88
C ALA A 74 -10.17 -7.33 -18.40
N PRO A 75 -9.76 -8.59 -18.64
CA PRO A 75 -8.42 -8.90 -19.17
C PRO A 75 -8.07 -8.14 -20.45
N THR A 76 -9.05 -7.93 -21.32
CA THR A 76 -8.91 -7.19 -22.58
C THR A 76 -8.61 -5.70 -22.40
N GLU A 77 -8.82 -5.15 -21.20
CA GLU A 77 -8.58 -3.75 -20.86
C GLU A 77 -7.15 -3.51 -20.34
N ILE A 78 -6.34 -4.56 -20.24
CA ILE A 78 -4.94 -4.46 -19.84
C ILE A 78 -4.15 -3.79 -20.96
N GLU A 79 -3.64 -2.60 -20.69
CA GLU A 79 -2.84 -1.81 -21.63
C GLU A 79 -1.36 -2.17 -21.59
N ALA A 80 -0.84 -2.45 -20.39
CA ALA A 80 0.58 -2.73 -20.17
C ALA A 80 0.81 -3.47 -18.86
N LEU A 81 1.91 -4.22 -18.82
CA LEU A 81 2.45 -4.85 -17.62
C LEU A 81 3.87 -4.35 -17.38
N ARG A 82 4.27 -4.28 -16.11
CA ARG A 82 5.67 -4.04 -15.72
C ARG A 82 5.99 -4.75 -14.41
N PRO A 83 7.26 -4.95 -14.06
CA PRO A 83 7.62 -5.48 -12.75
C PRO A 83 6.95 -4.70 -11.62
N ALA A 84 6.34 -5.40 -10.67
CA ALA A 84 5.64 -4.75 -9.56
C ALA A 84 6.57 -3.77 -8.83
N SER A 85 6.15 -2.52 -8.68
CA SER A 85 6.95 -1.48 -8.01
C SER A 85 7.14 -1.79 -6.53
N LEU A 86 8.23 -1.30 -5.93
CA LEU A 86 8.48 -1.46 -4.49
C LEU A 86 7.33 -0.91 -3.63
N ALA A 87 6.76 0.23 -4.03
CA ALA A 87 5.62 0.83 -3.36
C ALA A 87 4.40 -0.09 -3.39
N ASN A 88 4.05 -0.66 -4.55
CA ASN A 88 2.93 -1.58 -4.65
C ASN A 88 3.19 -2.88 -3.89
N ARG A 89 4.39 -3.46 -3.96
CA ARG A 89 4.76 -4.64 -3.16
C ARG A 89 4.63 -4.36 -1.66
N TRP A 90 5.02 -3.17 -1.22
CA TRP A 90 4.85 -2.75 0.18
C TRP A 90 3.37 -2.62 0.54
N LEU A 91 2.57 -1.97 -0.31
CA LEU A 91 1.11 -1.86 -0.10
C LEU A 91 0.43 -3.24 -0.06
N ALA A 92 0.82 -4.16 -0.94
CA ALA A 92 0.33 -5.54 -0.94
C ALA A 92 0.79 -6.36 0.29
N SER A 93 1.82 -5.90 1.01
CA SER A 93 2.23 -6.51 2.28
C SER A 93 1.38 -6.07 3.48
N ILE A 94 0.57 -5.02 3.31
CA ILE A 94 -0.37 -4.54 4.33
C ILE A 94 -1.48 -5.59 4.51
N PRO A 95 -1.83 -5.97 5.75
CA PRO A 95 -2.90 -6.93 6.01
C PRO A 95 -4.23 -6.52 5.35
N ALA A 96 -4.95 -7.49 4.79
CA ALA A 96 -6.27 -7.27 4.23
C ALA A 96 -7.22 -6.65 5.30
N GLY A 97 -7.90 -5.56 4.94
CA GLY A 97 -8.75 -4.78 5.84
C GLY A 97 -8.07 -3.59 6.51
N TRP A 98 -6.74 -3.46 6.40
CA TRP A 98 -6.01 -2.29 6.87
C TRP A 98 -5.74 -1.34 5.70
N SER A 99 -6.36 -0.17 5.73
CA SER A 99 -6.02 0.90 4.78
C SER A 99 -4.72 1.59 5.22
N PRO A 100 -3.96 2.21 4.29
CA PRO A 100 -2.85 3.09 4.64
C PRO A 100 -3.24 4.18 5.67
N TYR A 101 -4.49 4.62 5.62
CA TYR A 101 -5.06 5.54 6.60
C TYR A 101 -5.14 4.91 8.01
N ASN A 102 -5.67 3.71 8.15
CA ASN A 102 -5.75 3.01 9.45
C ASN A 102 -4.35 2.75 10.02
N LEU A 103 -3.39 2.38 9.16
CA LEU A 103 -2.00 2.24 9.57
C LEU A 103 -1.40 3.56 10.07
N ALA A 104 -1.64 4.67 9.38
CA ALA A 104 -1.20 5.99 9.82
C ALA A 104 -1.81 6.36 11.17
N LEU A 105 -3.11 6.11 11.38
CA LEU A 105 -3.77 6.34 12.66
C LEU A 105 -3.13 5.53 13.78
N CYS A 106 -2.97 4.22 13.61
CA CYS A 106 -2.35 3.36 14.62
C CYS A 106 -0.90 3.77 14.90
N THR A 107 -0.15 4.11 13.87
CA THR A 107 1.25 4.54 14.03
C THR A 107 1.33 5.84 14.84
N ILE A 108 0.51 6.84 14.50
CA ILE A 108 0.53 8.13 15.19
C ILE A 108 -0.02 8.00 16.62
N TRP A 109 -1.14 7.32 16.85
CA TRP A 109 -1.77 7.27 18.17
C TRP A 109 -1.14 6.25 19.13
N ILE A 110 -0.48 5.21 18.63
CA ILE A 110 0.07 4.13 19.46
C ILE A 110 1.60 4.11 19.39
N ALA A 111 2.16 4.02 18.17
CA ALA A 111 3.60 3.87 18.03
C ALA A 111 4.37 5.14 18.42
N PHE A 112 3.85 6.34 18.13
CA PHE A 112 4.56 7.58 18.47
C PHE A 112 4.74 7.76 19.98
N PRO A 113 3.71 7.62 20.84
CA PRO A 113 3.89 7.65 22.29
C PRO A 113 4.92 6.64 22.79
N VAL A 114 4.89 5.41 22.29
CA VAL A 114 5.85 4.36 22.69
C VAL A 114 7.27 4.75 22.28
N LEU A 115 7.49 5.13 21.02
CA LEU A 115 8.80 5.55 20.52
C LEU A 115 9.32 6.79 21.25
N PHE A 116 8.44 7.73 21.59
CA PHE A 116 8.80 8.91 22.37
C PHE A 116 9.27 8.53 23.78
N LEU A 117 8.52 7.68 24.49
CA LEU A 117 8.89 7.17 25.82
C LEU A 117 10.21 6.39 25.78
N LEU A 118 10.40 5.49 24.81
CA LEU A 118 11.65 4.77 24.59
C LEU A 118 12.80 5.73 24.24
N GLY A 119 12.50 6.80 23.51
CA GLY A 119 13.45 7.86 23.16
C GLY A 119 13.95 8.62 24.38
N MET A 120 13.04 8.96 25.30
CA MET A 120 13.37 9.60 26.56
C MET A 120 14.15 8.66 27.50
N THR A 121 13.90 7.36 27.49
CA THR A 121 14.44 6.43 28.49
C THR A 121 15.69 5.67 28.05
N LEU A 122 15.77 5.28 26.77
CA LEU A 122 16.81 4.36 26.28
C LEU A 122 17.80 5.04 25.33
N THR A 123 17.31 5.65 24.24
CA THR A 123 18.21 6.21 23.22
C THR A 123 17.56 7.31 22.39
N ALA A 124 18.32 8.37 22.11
CA ALA A 124 17.90 9.50 21.27
C ALA A 124 17.46 9.09 19.85
N TRP A 125 17.94 7.95 19.35
CA TRP A 125 17.58 7.46 18.01
C TRP A 125 16.07 7.26 17.82
N PHE A 126 15.33 6.84 18.86
CA PHE A 126 13.87 6.69 18.74
C PHE A 126 13.15 8.04 18.56
N LEU A 127 13.70 9.12 19.12
CA LEU A 127 13.18 10.49 18.91
C LEU A 127 13.45 10.97 17.49
N VAL A 128 14.63 10.67 16.94
CA VAL A 128 14.99 11.00 15.56
C VAL A 128 14.08 10.27 14.58
N LEU A 129 13.78 8.99 14.82
CA LEU A 129 12.92 8.17 13.96
C LEU A 129 11.48 8.69 13.83
N LEU A 130 10.98 9.45 14.81
CA LEU A 130 9.63 10.03 14.75
C LEU A 130 9.46 11.02 13.59
N ILE A 131 10.53 11.74 13.21
CA ILE A 131 10.49 12.77 12.15
C ILE A 131 10.17 12.15 10.78
N PRO A 132 10.97 11.20 10.24
CA PRO A 132 10.66 10.59 8.94
C PRO A 132 9.36 9.77 9.01
N LEU A 133 9.08 9.10 10.14
CA LEU A 133 7.86 8.32 10.30
C LEU A 133 6.61 9.20 10.24
N PHE A 134 6.66 10.41 10.79
CA PHE A 134 5.59 11.40 10.68
C PHE A 134 5.38 11.89 9.24
N GLY A 135 6.46 12.10 8.48
CA GLY A 135 6.36 12.40 7.05
C GLY A 135 5.59 11.33 6.29
N VAL A 136 5.96 10.06 6.48
CA VAL A 136 5.29 8.91 5.83
C VAL A 136 3.83 8.80 6.27
N CYS A 137 3.55 8.90 7.56
CA CYS A 137 2.19 8.82 8.09
C CYS A 137 1.32 9.98 7.59
N SER A 138 1.87 11.18 7.47
CA SER A 138 1.15 12.34 6.93
C SER A 138 0.75 12.12 5.47
N ILE A 139 1.67 11.63 4.64
CA ILE A 139 1.36 11.26 3.26
C ILE A 139 0.25 10.21 3.22
N ALA A 140 0.35 9.14 4.00
CA ALA A 140 -0.67 8.09 4.06
C ALA A 140 -2.04 8.64 4.52
N LEU A 141 -2.06 9.53 5.51
CA LEU A 141 -3.27 10.14 6.07
C LEU A 141 -4.00 11.04 5.06
N PHE A 142 -3.25 11.72 4.17
CA PHE A 142 -3.82 12.62 3.16
C PHE A 142 -3.93 12.00 1.75
N SER A 143 -3.33 10.84 1.50
CA SER A 143 -3.36 10.15 0.20
C SER A 143 -4.74 9.60 -0.19
N ILE A 144 -5.59 9.30 0.79
CA ILE A 144 -6.94 8.76 0.57
C ILE A 144 -7.94 9.93 0.60
N ARG A 145 -9.00 9.93 -0.21
CA ARG A 145 -10.11 10.90 -0.08
C ARG A 145 -10.99 10.53 1.12
N GLY A 146 -11.29 11.46 2.02
CA GLY A 146 -12.09 11.19 3.22
C GLY A 146 -12.34 12.41 4.08
N PHE A 147 -13.23 12.28 5.06
CA PHE A 147 -13.69 13.38 5.91
C PHE A 147 -12.53 14.02 6.72
N PRO A 148 -12.45 15.36 6.79
CA PRO A 148 -11.32 16.06 7.40
C PRO A 148 -11.27 15.96 8.94
N PHE A 149 -12.39 15.66 9.59
CA PHE A 149 -12.54 15.75 11.04
C PHE A 149 -11.61 14.81 11.84
N GLY A 150 -11.28 13.62 11.34
CA GLY A 150 -10.31 12.73 12.00
C GLY A 150 -8.85 13.04 11.64
N ARG A 151 -8.61 13.75 10.52
CA ARG A 151 -7.27 13.98 9.98
C ARG A 151 -6.55 15.10 10.68
N GLY A 152 -7.23 16.24 10.83
CA GLY A 152 -6.66 17.43 11.48
C GLY A 152 -6.14 17.12 12.88
N PRO A 153 -6.96 16.55 13.80
CA PRO A 153 -6.53 16.22 15.15
C PRO A 153 -5.37 15.21 15.18
N THR A 154 -5.42 14.16 14.36
CA THR A 154 -4.34 13.16 14.30
C THR A 154 -3.04 13.77 13.77
N PHE A 155 -3.11 14.60 12.74
CA PHE A 155 -1.94 15.30 12.20
C PHE A 155 -1.33 16.24 13.24
N LEU A 156 -2.15 17.05 13.92
CA LEU A 156 -1.68 17.97 14.97
C LEU A 156 -1.06 17.22 16.15
N PHE A 157 -1.63 16.08 16.55
CA PHE A 157 -1.05 15.24 17.59
C PHE A 157 0.32 14.69 17.17
N GLY A 158 0.43 14.14 15.96
CA GLY A 158 1.71 13.67 15.41
C GLY A 158 2.75 14.78 15.30
N LEU A 159 2.35 15.97 14.85
CA LEU A 159 3.21 17.15 14.79
C LEU A 159 3.70 17.56 16.19
N GLY A 160 2.80 17.58 17.18
CA GLY A 160 3.14 17.87 18.57
C GLY A 160 4.19 16.91 19.13
N MET A 161 4.06 15.62 18.86
CA MET A 161 5.04 14.59 19.27
C MET A 161 6.40 14.80 18.61
N VAL A 162 6.43 15.16 17.32
CA VAL A 162 7.67 15.49 16.61
C VAL A 162 8.33 16.72 17.21
N MET A 163 7.57 17.79 17.45
CA MET A 163 8.09 19.02 18.06
C MET A 163 8.64 18.77 19.47
N ALA A 164 7.93 17.99 20.28
CA ALA A 164 8.42 17.57 21.60
C ALA A 164 9.71 16.75 21.49
N SER A 165 9.82 15.87 20.50
CA SER A 165 11.01 15.05 20.26
C SER A 165 12.23 15.91 19.92
N VAL A 166 12.04 16.91 19.04
CA VAL A 166 13.09 17.88 18.69
C VAL A 166 13.52 18.69 19.92
N LEU A 167 12.58 19.12 20.75
CA LEU A 167 12.89 19.85 21.98
C LEU A 167 13.72 18.98 22.95
N VAL A 168 13.33 17.72 23.17
CA VAL A 168 14.07 16.79 24.03
C VAL A 168 15.48 16.51 23.48
N LEU A 169 15.62 16.33 22.17
CA LEU A 169 16.91 16.16 21.51
C LEU A 169 17.80 17.39 21.69
N ALA A 170 17.24 18.59 21.51
CA ALA A 170 17.96 19.84 21.71
C ALA A 170 18.47 19.94 23.15
N MET A 171 17.60 19.72 24.15
CA MET A 171 17.99 19.76 25.57
C MET A 171 19.12 18.77 25.90
N ARG A 172 19.09 17.57 25.30
CA ARG A 172 20.14 16.56 25.48
C ARG A 172 21.46 16.87 24.78
N GLY A 173 21.42 17.52 23.62
CA GLY A 173 22.63 17.91 22.89
C GLY A 173 23.40 19.07 23.53
N PHE A 174 22.78 19.79 24.47
CA PHE A 174 23.41 20.84 25.28
C PHE A 174 23.85 20.36 26.68
N SER A 175 23.75 19.05 26.96
CA SER A 175 24.23 18.42 28.20
C SER A 175 25.61 17.79 28.00
#